data_AF-A0A4Q2M2X1-F1
#
_entry.id   AF-A0A4Q2M2X1-F1
#
_cell.length_a   1.000
_cell.length_b   1.000
_cell.length_c   1.000
_cell.angle_alpha   90.00
_cell.angle_beta   90.00
_cell.angle_gamma   90.00
#
_symmetry.space_group_name_H-M   'P 1'
#
loop_
_entity.id
_entity.type
_entity.pdbx_description
1 polymer ?
#
loop_
_entity_poly.entity_id
_entity_poly.type
_entity_poly.pdbx_seq_one_letter_code
_entity_poly.pdbx_strand_id
1 'polypeptide(L)'
;MTLIAGSLTVDESWSPHVQVSAEIAMPNAATLALLDPKQDRRLNLFPDSHDKATDEFVYSSFFNLRLREVEHNHEDNTLTLRLESAECLLQDKTHNAATPDYSAYARQASLRSIVNAELSKVGGSLEPGPDTSFYVLSEITNLIPNPSAETNALFWMGGGSFTIARSTAQAWRGSASIAVTATAAGSMAVFGCDTTQYLPTVPGTRYSFSAYVRGSVTRNAFLRLRWLDKDNNTLSDTPGPNVSVGAGGWTRIVLHDQLAPAGAVKVAPIITMSGVATGNVMYIDGAMLVDQAPGTDSYFVVQDFFDGAGGTGPAAALYSYSWTGTIQNSASRRTPLIDRAWELLALQPGVSSWDFLDPMIQAAGFRLFVDDTGAWYMVDGATHTAPGATQLSSKTNVTSADNSMSRDGDEWFDAAVMRYRWRDARGNERLAVDTYAPAGSTKTATFELEKPYPGPGLARYAVRRAAGKGRSIRIDALSDYRARASQEVRITLPNIPEQTGVIRSVSWDFETGLMRVETRGLTDTPPGSWLAQEITWADVPESTTWSTF
;
A
#
# COMPACT_ATOMS: atom_id res chain seq x y z
N MET A 1 -17.34 -10.48 -36.38
CA MET A 1 -18.58 -9.69 -36.35
C MET A 1 -18.23 -8.33 -36.90
N THR A 2 -19.06 -7.73 -37.75
CA THR A 2 -18.78 -6.40 -38.29
C THR A 2 -19.29 -5.35 -37.31
N LEU A 3 -18.42 -4.41 -36.95
CA LEU A 3 -18.78 -3.24 -36.15
C LEU A 3 -19.60 -2.28 -37.02
N ILE A 4 -20.72 -1.79 -36.48
CA ILE A 4 -21.58 -0.80 -37.12
C ILE A 4 -21.14 0.61 -36.70
N ALA A 5 -21.08 0.82 -35.38
CA ALA A 5 -20.71 2.08 -34.75
C ALA A 5 -20.07 1.81 -33.39
N GLY A 6 -19.50 2.84 -32.77
CA GLY A 6 -18.98 2.72 -31.41
C GLY A 6 -17.79 3.63 -31.13
N SER A 7 -17.30 3.55 -29.91
CA SER A 7 -16.11 4.25 -29.45
C SER A 7 -15.24 3.38 -28.56
N LEU A 8 -13.94 3.67 -28.57
CA LEU A 8 -12.94 3.12 -27.66
C LEU A 8 -12.25 4.27 -26.96
N THR A 9 -12.19 4.25 -25.63
CA THR A 9 -11.54 5.28 -24.83
C THR A 9 -10.48 4.68 -23.92
N VAL A 10 -9.29 5.25 -23.97
CA VAL A 10 -8.20 5.00 -23.01
C VAL A 10 -7.97 6.30 -22.25
N ASP A 11 -8.26 6.32 -20.95
CA ASP A 11 -8.11 7.52 -20.12
C ASP A 11 -7.41 7.18 -18.81
N GLU A 12 -6.38 7.95 -18.47
CA GLU A 12 -5.66 7.76 -17.23
C GLU A 12 -6.45 8.18 -15.97
N SER A 13 -7.52 8.95 -16.14
CA SER A 13 -8.28 9.59 -15.06
C SER A 13 -9.28 8.67 -14.37
N TRP A 14 -9.62 7.55 -14.98
CA TRP A 14 -10.57 6.56 -14.45
C TRP A 14 -9.99 5.15 -14.37
N SER A 15 -10.75 4.24 -13.76
CA SER A 15 -10.53 2.80 -13.79
C SER A 15 -11.90 2.12 -13.96
N PRO A 16 -12.10 1.22 -14.94
CA PRO A 16 -11.09 0.60 -15.80
C PRO A 16 -10.43 1.57 -16.79
N HIS A 17 -9.15 1.34 -17.12
CA HIS A 17 -8.36 2.25 -17.95
C HIS A 17 -8.84 2.34 -19.40
N VAL A 18 -9.26 1.20 -19.96
CA VAL A 18 -9.83 1.10 -21.31
C VAL A 18 -11.32 0.75 -21.21
N GLN A 19 -12.14 1.50 -21.93
CA GLN A 19 -13.57 1.27 -22.06
C GLN A 19 -13.98 1.31 -23.53
N VAL A 20 -14.89 0.43 -23.94
CA VAL A 20 -15.44 0.38 -25.30
C VAL A 20 -16.95 0.31 -25.25
N SER A 21 -17.60 1.10 -26.11
CA SER A 21 -18.99 0.92 -26.50
C SER A 21 -19.02 0.55 -27.98
N ALA A 22 -19.55 -0.63 -28.32
CA ALA A 22 -19.51 -1.15 -29.68
C ALA A 22 -20.90 -1.64 -30.11
N GLU A 23 -21.43 -1.09 -31.18
CA GLU A 23 -22.65 -1.56 -31.81
C GLU A 23 -22.31 -2.55 -32.93
N ILE A 24 -22.89 -3.74 -32.89
CA ILE A 24 -22.71 -4.78 -33.91
C ILE A 24 -24.06 -5.25 -34.45
N ALA A 25 -24.07 -5.78 -35.68
CA ALA A 25 -25.25 -6.47 -36.19
C ALA A 25 -25.57 -7.68 -35.33
N MET A 26 -26.87 -7.96 -35.10
CA MET A 26 -27.33 -9.12 -34.34
C MET A 26 -26.70 -10.40 -34.93
N PRO A 27 -25.85 -11.11 -34.16
CA PRO A 27 -25.20 -12.31 -34.64
C PRO A 27 -26.18 -13.50 -34.60
N ASN A 28 -25.77 -14.64 -35.16
CA ASN A 28 -26.58 -15.86 -35.05
C ASN A 28 -26.70 -16.32 -33.57
N ALA A 29 -27.69 -17.16 -33.29
CA ALA A 29 -28.00 -17.62 -31.93
C ALA A 29 -26.82 -18.30 -31.21
N ALA A 30 -25.93 -18.99 -31.94
CA ALA A 30 -24.77 -19.66 -31.36
C ALA A 30 -23.72 -18.64 -30.89
N THR A 31 -23.44 -17.61 -31.70
CA THR A 31 -22.56 -16.51 -31.33
C THR A 31 -23.17 -15.66 -30.22
N LEU A 32 -24.47 -15.40 -30.27
CA LEU A 32 -25.19 -14.66 -29.22
C LEU A 32 -25.07 -15.35 -27.85
N ALA A 33 -25.14 -16.69 -27.82
CA ALA A 33 -24.94 -17.46 -26.59
C ALA A 33 -23.49 -17.37 -26.03
N LEU A 34 -22.51 -17.01 -26.86
CA LEU A 34 -21.13 -16.74 -26.42
C LEU A 34 -20.94 -15.33 -25.87
N LEU A 35 -21.89 -14.41 -26.12
CA LEU A 35 -21.89 -13.03 -25.63
C LEU A 35 -22.66 -12.90 -24.30
N ASP A 36 -22.56 -13.89 -23.41
CA ASP A 36 -23.12 -13.80 -22.06
C ASP A 36 -22.08 -13.19 -21.10
N PRO A 37 -22.27 -11.95 -20.60
CA PRO A 37 -21.33 -11.32 -19.68
C PRO A 37 -21.17 -12.09 -18.37
N LYS A 38 -22.13 -12.94 -17.98
CA LYS A 38 -22.06 -13.75 -16.74
C LYS A 38 -21.01 -14.85 -16.80
N GLN A 39 -20.52 -15.18 -18.00
CA GLN A 39 -19.52 -16.22 -18.22
C GLN A 39 -18.10 -15.67 -18.29
N ASP A 40 -17.89 -14.42 -17.83
CA ASP A 40 -16.59 -13.75 -17.79
C ASP A 40 -15.87 -13.77 -19.15
N ARG A 41 -16.61 -13.44 -20.21
CA ARG A 41 -16.15 -13.53 -21.59
C ARG A 41 -15.16 -12.41 -21.92
N ARG A 42 -14.15 -12.74 -22.74
CA ARG A 42 -13.17 -11.78 -23.27
C ARG A 42 -13.39 -11.61 -24.77
N LEU A 43 -13.32 -10.37 -25.24
CA LEU A 43 -13.34 -10.03 -26.65
C LEU A 43 -11.99 -9.40 -27.03
N ASN A 44 -11.45 -9.87 -28.15
CA ASN A 44 -10.31 -9.25 -28.78
C ASN A 44 -10.83 -8.23 -29.79
N LEU A 45 -10.42 -6.98 -29.63
CA LEU A 45 -10.74 -5.90 -30.55
C LEU A 45 -9.44 -5.50 -31.27
N PHE A 46 -9.52 -5.48 -32.60
CA PHE A 46 -8.42 -5.15 -33.51
C PHE A 46 -8.83 -3.91 -34.31
N PRO A 47 -8.67 -2.70 -33.76
CA PRO A 47 -8.87 -1.50 -34.54
C PRO A 47 -7.67 -1.32 -35.47
N ASP A 48 -7.96 -1.27 -36.77
CA ASP A 48 -6.96 -1.15 -37.81
C ASP A 48 -7.29 0.03 -38.73
N SER A 49 -6.28 0.82 -39.09
CA SER A 49 -6.37 1.79 -40.18
C SER A 49 -5.79 1.18 -41.45
N HIS A 50 -6.48 1.41 -42.56
CA HIS A 50 -6.17 0.76 -43.82
C HIS A 50 -5.95 1.80 -44.91
N ASP A 51 -4.77 1.77 -45.55
CA ASP A 51 -4.52 2.62 -46.71
C ASP A 51 -5.21 2.01 -47.93
N LYS A 52 -6.24 2.70 -48.41
CA LYS A 52 -7.01 2.24 -49.59
C LYS A 52 -6.16 2.16 -50.86
N ALA A 53 -5.05 2.89 -50.94
CA ALA A 53 -4.21 2.89 -52.14
C ALA A 53 -3.31 1.65 -52.21
N THR A 54 -2.82 1.17 -51.07
CA THR A 54 -1.88 0.04 -50.99
C THR A 54 -2.50 -1.26 -50.52
N ASP A 55 -3.70 -1.22 -49.95
CA ASP A 55 -4.35 -2.36 -49.29
C ASP A 55 -3.53 -2.87 -48.08
N GLU A 56 -2.72 -2.00 -47.47
CA GLU A 56 -1.89 -2.32 -46.32
C GLU A 56 -2.44 -1.72 -45.02
N PHE A 57 -2.35 -2.49 -43.94
CA PHE A 57 -2.62 -2.02 -42.58
C PHE A 57 -1.50 -1.07 -42.14
N VAL A 58 -1.86 0.18 -41.85
CA VAL A 58 -0.90 1.21 -41.48
C VAL A 58 -0.69 1.26 -39.98
N TYR A 59 -1.80 1.24 -39.22
CA TYR A 59 -1.78 1.24 -37.77
C TYR A 59 -2.73 0.18 -37.24
N SER A 60 -2.22 -0.80 -36.52
CA SER A 60 -3.01 -1.80 -35.82
C SER A 60 -2.78 -1.69 -34.32
N SER A 61 -3.80 -2.00 -33.55
CA SER A 61 -3.69 -2.19 -32.10
C SER A 61 -4.48 -3.39 -31.66
N PHE A 62 -4.20 -3.87 -30.46
CA PHE A 62 -4.82 -5.05 -29.91
C PHE A 62 -5.33 -4.73 -28.53
N PHE A 63 -6.64 -4.89 -28.32
CA PHE A 63 -7.27 -4.70 -27.03
C PHE A 63 -7.93 -6.00 -26.60
N ASN A 64 -7.47 -6.54 -25.48
CA ASN A 64 -8.08 -7.71 -24.87
C ASN A 64 -9.00 -7.27 -23.70
N LEU A 65 -10.30 -7.20 -23.97
CA LEU A 65 -11.27 -6.58 -23.07
C LEU A 65 -12.30 -7.59 -22.56
N ARG A 66 -12.88 -7.32 -21.39
CA ARG A 66 -13.94 -8.11 -20.76
C ARG A 66 -15.31 -7.60 -21.20
N LEU A 67 -16.21 -8.51 -21.53
CA LEU A 67 -17.61 -8.19 -21.81
C LEU A 67 -18.33 -7.89 -20.51
N ARG A 68 -18.88 -6.67 -20.38
CA ARG A 68 -19.60 -6.23 -19.17
C ARG A 68 -21.10 -6.21 -19.37
N GLU A 69 -21.52 -5.80 -20.55
CA GLU A 69 -22.93 -5.57 -20.85
C GLU A 69 -23.21 -5.89 -22.31
N VAL A 70 -24.39 -6.45 -22.54
CA VAL A 70 -24.95 -6.68 -23.86
C VAL A 70 -26.39 -6.17 -23.82
N GLU A 71 -26.66 -5.14 -24.60
CA GLU A 71 -28.00 -4.60 -24.80
C GLU A 71 -28.54 -5.05 -26.16
N HIS A 72 -29.76 -5.56 -26.17
CA HIS A 72 -30.41 -6.07 -27.37
C HIS A 72 -31.38 -5.04 -27.92
N ASN A 73 -31.15 -4.58 -29.14
CA ASN A 73 -32.11 -3.80 -29.89
C ASN A 73 -32.77 -4.67 -30.97
N HIS A 74 -33.97 -5.16 -30.67
CA HIS A 74 -34.74 -6.01 -31.58
C HIS A 74 -35.36 -5.24 -32.75
N GLU A 75 -35.58 -3.94 -32.62
CA GLU A 75 -36.17 -3.10 -33.68
C GLU A 75 -35.16 -2.88 -34.80
N ASP A 76 -33.93 -2.51 -34.42
CA ASP A 76 -32.84 -2.25 -35.37
C ASP A 76 -32.02 -3.51 -35.73
N ASN A 77 -32.30 -4.62 -35.04
CA ASN A 77 -31.56 -5.88 -35.17
C ASN A 77 -30.05 -5.70 -34.91
N THR A 78 -29.72 -4.96 -33.85
CA THR A 78 -28.34 -4.67 -33.39
C THR A 78 -28.13 -5.06 -31.93
N LEU A 79 -26.85 -5.16 -31.53
CA LEU A 79 -26.42 -5.32 -30.15
C LEU A 79 -25.44 -4.22 -29.78
N THR A 80 -25.62 -3.61 -28.61
CA THR A 80 -24.62 -2.72 -28.00
C THR A 80 -23.82 -3.51 -26.97
N LEU A 81 -22.50 -3.52 -27.13
CA LEU A 81 -21.56 -4.19 -26.24
C LEU A 81 -20.79 -3.16 -25.43
N ARG A 82 -20.74 -3.34 -24.11
CA ARG A 82 -19.86 -2.58 -23.22
C ARG A 82 -18.68 -3.46 -22.82
N LEU A 83 -17.46 -3.03 -23.17
CA LEU A 83 -16.23 -3.75 -22.84
C LEU A 83 -15.32 -2.91 -21.96
N GLU A 84 -14.58 -3.55 -21.06
CA GLU A 84 -13.65 -2.89 -20.13
C GLU A 84 -12.31 -3.65 -20.04
N SER A 85 -11.23 -2.96 -19.68
CA SER A 85 -9.94 -3.58 -19.36
C SER A 85 -9.99 -4.42 -18.08
N ALA A 86 -8.94 -5.22 -17.84
CA ALA A 86 -8.96 -6.27 -16.82
C ALA A 86 -9.01 -5.77 -15.35
N GLU A 87 -8.91 -4.46 -15.08
CA GLU A 87 -9.17 -3.86 -13.78
C GLU A 87 -10.54 -4.22 -13.22
N CYS A 88 -11.54 -4.39 -14.10
CA CYS A 88 -12.88 -4.82 -13.69
C CYS A 88 -12.85 -6.16 -12.93
N LEU A 89 -11.85 -7.02 -13.14
CA LEU A 89 -11.71 -8.27 -12.39
C LEU A 89 -11.41 -8.04 -10.91
N LEU A 90 -10.59 -7.04 -10.58
CA LEU A 90 -10.34 -6.68 -9.18
C LEU A 90 -11.54 -5.94 -8.57
N GLN A 91 -12.28 -5.18 -9.38
CA GLN A 91 -13.52 -4.51 -8.94
C GLN A 91 -14.63 -5.52 -8.64
N ASP A 92 -14.73 -6.59 -9.44
CA ASP A 92 -15.70 -7.67 -9.22
C ASP A 92 -15.23 -8.65 -8.13
N LYS A 93 -13.93 -8.74 -7.87
CA LYS A 93 -13.37 -9.65 -6.87
C LYS A 93 -13.63 -9.14 -5.46
N THR A 94 -14.78 -9.47 -4.92
CA THR A 94 -15.14 -9.17 -3.53
C THR A 94 -14.63 -10.24 -2.56
N HIS A 95 -14.30 -9.82 -1.35
CA HIS A 95 -13.95 -10.74 -0.27
C HIS A 95 -15.19 -11.40 0.31
N ASN A 96 -15.52 -12.59 -0.20
CA ASN A 96 -16.71 -13.35 0.17
C ASN A 96 -16.47 -14.29 1.36
N ALA A 97 -16.00 -13.76 2.48
CA ALA A 97 -15.84 -14.50 3.74
C ALA A 97 -16.48 -13.75 4.91
N ALA A 98 -16.84 -14.46 5.98
CA ALA A 98 -17.45 -13.86 7.17
C ALA A 98 -16.43 -13.09 8.03
N THR A 99 -15.13 -13.33 7.83
CA THR A 99 -14.03 -12.73 8.59
C THR A 99 -13.11 -11.94 7.66
N PRO A 100 -12.50 -10.84 8.12
CA PRO A 100 -11.51 -10.11 7.32
C PRO A 100 -10.30 -10.98 6.94
N ASP A 101 -9.70 -10.71 5.78
CA ASP A 101 -8.41 -11.30 5.36
C ASP A 101 -7.25 -10.38 5.78
N TYR A 102 -6.39 -10.91 6.66
CA TYR A 102 -5.24 -10.21 7.23
C TYR A 102 -3.91 -10.55 6.52
N SER A 103 -3.94 -11.29 5.41
CA SER A 103 -2.72 -11.78 4.78
C SER A 103 -1.79 -10.67 4.25
N ALA A 104 -2.31 -9.46 3.98
CA ALA A 104 -1.53 -8.32 3.53
C ALA A 104 -0.50 -7.83 4.56
N TYR A 105 -0.75 -8.05 5.87
CA TYR A 105 0.18 -7.68 6.94
C TYR A 105 1.55 -8.35 6.83
N ALA A 106 1.61 -9.59 6.32
CA ALA A 106 2.88 -10.29 6.12
C ALA A 106 3.71 -9.70 4.96
N ARG A 107 3.13 -8.78 4.17
CA ARG A 107 3.70 -8.24 2.93
C ARG A 107 4.00 -6.74 2.99
N GLN A 108 3.91 -6.12 4.17
CA GLN A 108 4.09 -4.68 4.38
C GLN A 108 5.45 -4.13 3.93
N ALA A 109 6.47 -4.98 3.82
CA ALA A 109 7.78 -4.57 3.30
C ALA A 109 7.75 -4.22 1.79
N SER A 110 6.69 -4.62 1.06
CA SER A 110 6.57 -4.44 -0.39
C SER A 110 5.10 -4.25 -0.78
N LEU A 111 4.73 -3.03 -1.19
CA LEU A 111 3.41 -2.73 -1.72
C LEU A 111 3.13 -3.55 -2.98
N ARG A 112 4.16 -3.78 -3.82
CA ARG A 112 4.03 -4.69 -4.97
C ARG A 112 3.64 -6.11 -4.57
N SER A 113 4.18 -6.62 -3.46
CA SER A 113 3.84 -7.94 -2.94
C SER A 113 2.38 -8.01 -2.49
N ILE A 114 1.86 -6.94 -1.86
CA ILE A 114 0.43 -6.82 -1.52
C ILE A 114 -0.42 -6.85 -2.79
N VAL A 115 -0.09 -6.02 -3.80
CA VAL A 115 -0.82 -5.95 -5.07
C VAL A 115 -0.78 -7.28 -5.82
N ASN A 116 0.38 -7.92 -5.93
CA ASN A 116 0.52 -9.22 -6.59
C ASN A 116 -0.27 -10.33 -5.88
N ALA A 117 -0.40 -10.28 -4.56
CA ALA A 117 -1.22 -11.23 -3.82
C ALA A 117 -2.70 -11.14 -4.24
N GLU A 118 -3.24 -9.93 -4.41
CA GLU A 118 -4.60 -9.72 -4.90
C GLU A 118 -4.75 -10.04 -6.39
N LEU A 119 -3.78 -9.62 -7.23
CA LEU A 119 -3.79 -9.94 -8.66
C LEU A 119 -3.76 -11.44 -8.93
N SER A 120 -3.04 -12.22 -8.12
CA SER A 120 -3.01 -13.67 -8.25
C SER A 120 -4.40 -14.31 -8.11
N LYS A 121 -5.32 -13.66 -7.36
CA LYS A 121 -6.71 -14.12 -7.21
C LYS A 121 -7.54 -13.97 -8.48
N VAL A 122 -7.08 -13.15 -9.44
CA VAL A 122 -7.70 -12.94 -10.76
C VAL A 122 -6.80 -13.38 -11.92
N GLY A 123 -5.72 -14.13 -11.62
CA GLY A 123 -4.78 -14.65 -12.62
C GLY A 123 -3.86 -13.59 -13.25
N GLY A 124 -3.70 -12.43 -12.60
CA GLY A 124 -2.79 -11.37 -13.03
C GLY A 124 -1.46 -11.36 -12.26
N SER A 125 -0.49 -10.61 -12.78
CA SER A 125 0.78 -10.30 -12.11
C SER A 125 1.30 -8.96 -12.61
N LEU A 126 1.94 -8.17 -11.74
CA LEU A 126 2.55 -6.90 -12.11
C LEU A 126 3.80 -7.10 -12.98
N GLU A 127 3.89 -6.30 -14.04
CA GLU A 127 5.13 -6.05 -14.78
C GLU A 127 6.16 -5.33 -13.90
N PRO A 128 7.48 -5.53 -14.10
CA PRO A 128 8.54 -4.90 -13.32
C PRO A 128 8.35 -3.38 -13.15
N GLY A 129 8.64 -2.85 -11.97
CA GLY A 129 8.42 -1.43 -11.68
C GLY A 129 8.80 -1.03 -10.26
N PRO A 130 8.52 0.23 -9.86
CA PRO A 130 8.88 0.74 -8.54
C PRO A 130 8.13 -0.01 -7.43
N ASP A 131 8.78 -0.11 -6.27
CA ASP A 131 8.22 -0.67 -5.04
C ASP A 131 8.47 0.27 -3.87
N THR A 132 7.62 0.17 -2.86
CA THR A 132 7.81 0.85 -1.57
C THR A 132 7.21 0.01 -0.47
N SER A 133 7.73 0.16 0.76
CA SER A 133 7.09 -0.45 1.91
C SER A 133 5.81 0.30 2.30
N PHE A 134 4.79 -0.44 2.73
CA PHE A 134 3.52 0.10 3.22
C PHE A 134 3.22 -0.47 4.60
N TYR A 135 3.85 0.07 5.64
CA TYR A 135 3.66 -0.36 7.02
C TYR A 135 2.48 0.33 7.70
N VAL A 136 1.59 -0.42 8.32
CA VAL A 136 0.70 0.11 9.35
C VAL A 136 1.37 -0.04 10.71
N LEU A 137 1.56 1.09 11.36
CA LEU A 137 2.32 1.22 12.60
C LEU A 137 1.37 1.54 13.74
N SER A 138 1.51 0.84 14.86
CA SER A 138 0.82 1.20 16.10
C SER A 138 1.76 1.83 17.10
N GLU A 139 1.22 2.79 17.84
CA GLU A 139 1.79 3.21 19.10
C GLU A 139 1.59 2.11 20.13
N ILE A 140 2.67 1.78 20.86
CA ILE A 140 2.64 0.81 21.94
C ILE A 140 3.63 1.21 23.04
N THR A 141 3.34 0.74 24.24
CA THR A 141 4.24 0.87 25.40
C THR A 141 4.76 -0.50 25.78
N ASN A 142 6.08 -0.65 25.85
CA ASN A 142 6.70 -1.79 26.50
C ASN A 142 6.68 -1.53 28.01
N LEU A 143 5.86 -2.29 28.71
CA LEU A 143 5.68 -2.21 30.15
C LEU A 143 6.86 -2.79 30.93
N ILE A 144 7.76 -3.54 30.28
CA ILE A 144 9.00 -4.04 30.91
C ILE A 144 10.00 -2.88 30.99
N PRO A 145 10.37 -2.40 32.20
CA PRO A 145 11.20 -1.21 32.35
C PRO A 145 12.69 -1.46 32.02
N ASN A 146 13.16 -2.69 32.20
CA ASN A 146 14.56 -3.08 31.96
C ASN A 146 14.62 -4.29 31.02
N PRO A 147 14.25 -4.12 29.73
CA PRO A 147 14.03 -5.24 28.82
C PRO A 147 15.31 -5.96 28.36
N SER A 148 16.46 -5.27 28.40
CA SER A 148 17.76 -5.78 27.91
C SER A 148 18.88 -5.83 28.95
N ALA A 149 18.62 -5.44 30.20
CA ALA A 149 19.62 -5.51 31.29
C ALA A 149 20.93 -4.74 31.03
N GLU A 150 20.88 -3.71 30.19
CA GLU A 150 22.06 -2.94 29.77
C GLU A 150 22.79 -2.30 30.95
N THR A 151 22.05 -1.82 31.96
CA THR A 151 22.62 -1.13 33.12
C THR A 151 22.68 -2.00 34.38
N ASN A 152 21.68 -2.83 34.63
CA ASN A 152 21.57 -3.64 35.84
C ASN A 152 20.60 -4.84 35.62
N ALA A 153 20.45 -5.70 36.64
CA ALA A 153 19.49 -6.80 36.65
C ALA A 153 18.27 -6.54 37.56
N LEU A 154 18.05 -5.28 37.97
CA LEU A 154 16.85 -4.91 38.72
C LEU A 154 15.60 -5.18 37.88
N PHE A 155 14.44 -5.27 38.54
CA PHE A 155 13.15 -5.75 38.02
C PHE A 155 13.07 -7.28 37.79
N TRP A 156 14.19 -7.94 37.51
CA TRP A 156 14.23 -9.38 37.32
C TRP A 156 14.47 -10.11 38.63
N MET A 157 13.55 -11.01 38.98
CA MET A 157 13.64 -11.84 40.18
C MET A 157 13.62 -13.33 39.86
N GLY A 158 14.32 -14.10 40.68
CA GLY A 158 14.26 -15.55 40.63
C GLY A 158 13.34 -16.12 41.68
N GLY A 159 12.59 -17.16 41.32
CA GLY A 159 11.89 -18.01 42.30
C GLY A 159 12.40 -19.45 42.24
N GLY A 160 13.03 -19.94 43.31
CA GLY A 160 13.48 -21.34 43.42
C GLY A 160 15.00 -21.52 43.39
N SER A 161 15.47 -22.65 42.83
CA SER A 161 16.87 -23.10 42.87
C SER A 161 17.71 -22.56 41.70
N PHE A 162 17.87 -21.25 41.61
CA PHE A 162 18.77 -20.60 40.65
C PHE A 162 19.16 -19.19 41.12
N THR A 163 20.21 -18.64 40.51
CA THR A 163 20.65 -17.26 40.72
C THR A 163 20.42 -16.42 39.47
N ILE A 164 20.24 -15.11 39.65
CA ILE A 164 20.10 -14.12 38.57
C ILE A 164 21.23 -13.12 38.66
N ALA A 165 21.83 -12.81 37.51
CA ALA A 165 22.83 -11.75 37.40
C ALA A 165 22.74 -11.09 36.02
N ARG A 166 23.17 -9.83 35.94
CA ARG A 166 23.50 -9.19 34.66
C ARG A 166 24.74 -9.86 34.09
N SER A 167 24.74 -10.16 32.79
CA SER A 167 25.87 -10.79 32.10
C SER A 167 26.22 -10.05 30.83
N THR A 168 27.52 -9.89 30.58
CA THR A 168 28.07 -9.40 29.30
C THR A 168 28.65 -10.54 28.45
N ALA A 169 28.51 -11.79 28.90
CA ALA A 169 29.03 -12.96 28.18
C ALA A 169 28.22 -13.29 26.93
N GLN A 170 26.92 -12.99 26.97
CA GLN A 170 25.98 -13.14 25.87
C GLN A 170 25.04 -11.94 25.89
N ALA A 171 24.74 -11.39 24.72
CA ALA A 171 23.70 -10.40 24.53
C ALA A 171 23.07 -10.67 23.16
N TRP A 172 21.77 -10.42 23.03
CA TRP A 172 21.09 -10.41 21.74
C TRP A 172 21.13 -9.01 21.14
N ARG A 173 20.89 -7.99 21.98
CA ARG A 173 21.02 -6.58 21.65
C ARG A 173 21.95 -5.92 22.66
N GLY A 174 22.63 -4.86 22.21
CA GLY A 174 23.48 -4.07 23.09
C GLY A 174 24.65 -4.87 23.66
N SER A 175 24.91 -4.72 24.95
CA SER A 175 26.14 -5.20 25.59
C SER A 175 25.92 -6.20 26.73
N ALA A 176 24.67 -6.39 27.16
CA ALA A 176 24.36 -7.25 28.29
C ALA A 176 23.05 -8.01 28.11
N SER A 177 22.82 -8.97 28.99
CA SER A 177 21.58 -9.71 29.14
C SER A 177 21.40 -10.15 30.59
N ILE A 178 20.25 -10.75 30.90
CA ILE A 178 20.05 -11.46 32.18
C ILE A 178 20.55 -12.89 32.04
N ALA A 179 21.47 -13.30 32.91
CA ALA A 179 21.87 -14.70 33.08
C ALA A 179 21.17 -15.32 34.29
N VAL A 180 20.62 -16.51 34.09
CA VAL A 180 19.90 -17.31 35.07
C VAL A 180 20.62 -18.64 35.21
N THR A 181 21.23 -18.89 36.36
CA THR A 181 22.07 -20.08 36.56
C THR A 181 21.41 -21.05 37.52
N ALA A 182 21.14 -22.27 37.05
CA ALA A 182 20.56 -23.33 37.86
C ALA A 182 21.49 -23.71 39.03
N THR A 183 20.98 -23.70 40.26
CA THR A 183 21.70 -24.21 41.44
C THR A 183 21.30 -25.65 41.80
N ALA A 184 20.16 -26.12 41.31
CA ALA A 184 19.72 -27.52 41.41
C ALA A 184 19.07 -27.99 40.10
N ALA A 185 18.83 -29.31 39.99
CA ALA A 185 18.06 -29.86 38.88
C ALA A 185 16.57 -29.50 39.00
N GLY A 186 15.91 -29.18 37.88
CA GLY A 186 14.48 -28.84 37.88
C GLY A 186 14.08 -27.84 36.79
N SER A 187 13.25 -26.87 37.15
CA SER A 187 12.83 -25.77 36.26
C SER A 187 13.29 -24.43 36.83
N MET A 188 13.77 -23.54 35.98
CA MET A 188 14.05 -22.15 36.34
C MET A 188 12.90 -21.27 35.87
N ALA A 189 12.43 -20.35 36.73
CA ALA A 189 11.33 -19.44 36.42
C ALA A 189 11.70 -18.00 36.82
N VAL A 190 12.05 -17.18 35.84
CA VAL A 190 12.35 -15.76 36.07
C VAL A 190 11.08 -14.95 36.03
N PHE A 191 10.86 -14.13 37.05
CA PHE A 191 9.77 -13.17 37.15
C PHE A 191 10.28 -11.81 36.69
N GLY A 192 9.64 -11.22 35.70
CA GLY A 192 9.81 -9.82 35.32
C GLY A 192 8.95 -8.94 36.21
N CYS A 193 9.22 -8.94 37.51
CA CYS A 193 8.67 -8.07 38.54
C CYS A 193 9.31 -8.46 39.86
N ASP A 194 9.49 -7.50 40.78
CA ASP A 194 9.64 -7.83 42.20
C ASP A 194 8.27 -7.90 42.90
N THR A 195 8.18 -8.47 44.12
CA THR A 195 6.91 -8.53 44.88
C THR A 195 6.31 -7.15 45.19
N THR A 196 7.06 -6.08 44.96
CA THR A 196 6.66 -4.68 45.10
C THR A 196 6.44 -3.96 43.76
N GLN A 197 6.78 -4.59 42.62
CA GLN A 197 6.84 -3.98 41.27
C GLN A 197 6.11 -4.84 40.21
N TYR A 198 4.90 -5.29 40.50
CA TYR A 198 4.04 -5.88 39.47
C TYR A 198 3.66 -4.83 38.42
N LEU A 199 3.53 -5.28 37.17
CA LEU A 199 3.13 -4.40 36.09
C LEU A 199 1.61 -4.16 36.14
N PRO A 200 1.14 -2.93 35.89
CA PRO A 200 -0.29 -2.64 35.88
C PRO A 200 -0.98 -3.37 34.73
N THR A 201 -2.21 -3.81 34.96
CA THR A 201 -3.09 -4.33 33.89
C THR A 201 -4.51 -3.83 34.08
N VAL A 202 -5.29 -3.88 33.00
CA VAL A 202 -6.71 -3.49 32.99
C VAL A 202 -7.54 -4.72 32.61
N PRO A 203 -8.56 -5.11 33.40
CA PRO A 203 -9.43 -6.22 33.06
C PRO A 203 -10.05 -6.04 31.66
N GLY A 204 -10.07 -7.11 30.85
CA GLY A 204 -10.61 -7.07 29.49
C GLY A 204 -9.64 -6.52 28.43
N THR A 205 -8.48 -6.01 28.82
CA THR A 205 -7.41 -5.64 27.88
C THR A 205 -6.58 -6.88 27.50
N ARG A 206 -6.14 -6.94 26.24
CA ARG A 206 -5.30 -8.03 25.72
C ARG A 206 -3.83 -7.66 25.87
N TYR A 207 -2.97 -8.62 26.18
CA TYR A 207 -1.52 -8.41 26.34
C TYR A 207 -0.74 -9.43 25.55
N SER A 208 0.39 -8.98 24.99
CA SER A 208 1.37 -9.87 24.37
C SER A 208 2.71 -9.77 25.09
N PHE A 209 3.31 -10.92 25.38
CA PHE A 209 4.61 -11.02 26.05
C PHE A 209 5.61 -11.74 25.14
N SER A 210 6.81 -11.20 25.00
CA SER A 210 7.89 -11.82 24.23
C SER A 210 9.24 -11.63 24.90
N ALA A 211 10.19 -12.52 24.62
CA ALA A 211 11.60 -12.35 24.99
C ALA A 211 12.49 -13.14 24.04
N TYR A 212 13.74 -12.69 23.86
CA TYR A 212 14.79 -13.51 23.26
C TYR A 212 15.44 -14.34 24.35
N VAL A 213 15.56 -15.64 24.12
CA VAL A 213 16.12 -16.60 25.07
C VAL A 213 17.21 -17.42 24.40
N ARG A 214 18.31 -17.64 25.12
CA ARG A 214 19.39 -18.54 24.72
C ARG A 214 19.72 -19.48 25.87
N GLY A 215 19.79 -20.78 25.60
CA GLY A 215 20.22 -21.78 26.58
C GLY A 215 21.71 -22.08 26.44
N SER A 216 22.41 -22.36 27.53
CA SER A 216 23.74 -23.01 27.49
C SER A 216 23.67 -24.48 27.02
N VAL A 217 22.48 -25.08 27.11
CA VAL A 217 22.14 -26.42 26.64
C VAL A 217 20.74 -26.39 26.01
N THR A 218 20.44 -27.33 25.11
CA THR A 218 19.13 -27.40 24.48
C THR A 218 18.06 -27.85 25.47
N ARG A 219 17.04 -27.02 25.71
CA ARG A 219 15.90 -27.28 26.60
C ARG A 219 14.63 -26.59 26.09
N ASN A 220 13.50 -26.98 26.65
CA ASN A 220 12.23 -26.30 26.37
C ASN A 220 12.07 -25.10 27.30
N ALA A 221 11.85 -23.93 26.69
CA ALA A 221 11.46 -22.71 27.36
C ALA A 221 10.06 -22.27 26.94
N PHE A 222 9.35 -21.58 27.82
CA PHE A 222 8.04 -21.01 27.53
C PHE A 222 7.81 -19.74 28.35
N LEU A 223 6.86 -18.93 27.89
CA LEU A 223 6.41 -17.72 28.57
C LEU A 223 5.11 -17.99 29.34
N ARG A 224 4.86 -17.22 30.40
CA ARG A 224 3.59 -17.23 31.12
C ARG A 224 3.23 -15.82 31.58
N LEU A 225 1.94 -15.49 31.56
CA LEU A 225 1.41 -14.31 32.24
C LEU A 225 0.61 -14.76 33.47
N ARG A 226 1.01 -14.25 34.64
CA ARG A 226 0.28 -14.44 35.88
C ARG A 226 -0.56 -13.22 36.18
N TRP A 227 -1.87 -13.40 36.25
CA TRP A 227 -2.82 -12.33 36.53
C TRP A 227 -3.08 -12.25 38.02
N LEU A 228 -3.03 -11.04 38.56
CA LEU A 228 -3.09 -10.77 39.99
C LEU A 228 -4.17 -9.74 40.27
N ASP A 229 -4.87 -9.90 41.38
CA ASP A 229 -5.77 -8.87 41.90
C ASP A 229 -4.98 -7.72 42.56
N LYS A 230 -5.70 -6.74 43.11
CA LYS A 230 -5.10 -5.60 43.82
C LYS A 230 -4.27 -6.02 45.05
N ASP A 231 -4.63 -7.14 45.68
CA ASP A 231 -4.06 -7.66 46.93
C ASP A 231 -2.94 -8.69 46.66
N ASN A 232 -2.51 -8.82 45.40
CA ASN A 232 -1.48 -9.76 44.90
C ASN A 232 -1.90 -11.24 44.94
N ASN A 233 -3.19 -11.56 45.08
CA ASN A 233 -3.65 -12.94 44.92
C ASN A 233 -3.63 -13.32 43.45
N THR A 234 -3.16 -14.54 43.14
CA THR A 234 -3.19 -15.06 41.78
C THR A 234 -4.62 -15.38 41.37
N LEU A 235 -5.11 -14.72 40.33
CA LEU A 235 -6.41 -15.00 39.72
C LEU A 235 -6.29 -16.15 38.73
N SER A 236 -5.28 -16.11 37.86
CA SER A 236 -4.98 -17.17 36.91
C SER A 236 -3.55 -17.09 36.38
N ASP A 237 -3.10 -18.18 35.79
CA ASP A 237 -1.81 -18.31 35.10
C ASP A 237 -2.10 -18.73 33.66
N THR A 238 -1.58 -17.99 32.69
CA THR A 238 -1.75 -18.30 31.26
C THR A 238 -0.41 -18.68 30.62
N PRO A 239 -0.12 -19.97 30.44
CA PRO A 239 1.12 -20.43 29.84
C PRO A 239 1.09 -20.37 28.31
N GLY A 240 2.24 -20.09 27.72
CA GLY A 240 2.50 -20.19 26.29
C GLY A 240 3.05 -21.56 25.87
N PRO A 241 3.24 -21.77 24.56
CA PRO A 241 3.78 -23.01 24.04
C PRO A 241 5.25 -23.22 24.44
N ASN A 242 5.66 -24.49 24.53
CA ASN A 242 7.06 -24.87 24.70
C ASN A 242 7.84 -24.63 23.40
N VAL A 243 8.98 -23.97 23.49
CA VAL A 243 9.92 -23.71 22.39
C VAL A 243 11.28 -24.25 22.77
N SER A 244 11.88 -25.05 21.88
CA SER A 244 13.25 -25.54 22.07
C SER A 244 14.25 -24.40 21.89
N VAL A 245 14.97 -24.07 22.95
CA VAL A 245 16.05 -23.07 22.98
C VAL A 245 17.37 -23.77 23.28
N GLY A 246 18.46 -23.35 22.67
CA GLY A 246 19.76 -23.99 22.86
C GLY A 246 20.94 -23.05 22.68
N ALA A 247 22.15 -23.61 22.67
CA ALA A 247 23.38 -22.84 22.60
C ALA A 247 23.69 -22.26 21.23
N GLY A 248 22.99 -22.71 20.18
CA GLY A 248 23.23 -22.32 18.79
C GLY A 248 22.81 -20.90 18.41
N GLY A 249 22.01 -20.22 19.24
CA GLY A 249 21.58 -18.86 18.96
C GLY A 249 20.46 -18.37 19.87
N TRP A 250 20.11 -17.10 19.73
CA TRP A 250 18.95 -16.50 20.39
C TRP A 250 17.67 -16.88 19.68
N THR A 251 16.68 -17.36 20.44
CA THR A 251 15.36 -17.70 19.94
C THR A 251 14.34 -16.76 20.56
N ARG A 252 13.53 -16.09 19.73
CA ARG A 252 12.41 -15.31 20.24
C ARG A 252 11.26 -16.24 20.59
N ILE A 253 10.83 -16.20 21.85
CA ILE A 253 9.61 -16.87 22.31
C ILE A 253 8.53 -15.84 22.54
N VAL A 254 7.28 -16.19 22.22
CA VAL A 254 6.16 -15.24 22.27
C VAL A 254 4.89 -15.91 22.80
N LEU A 255 4.16 -15.15 23.62
CA LEU A 255 2.84 -15.44 24.14
C LEU A 255 1.93 -14.29 23.70
N HIS A 256 1.09 -14.57 22.71
CA HIS A 256 0.30 -13.54 22.02
C HIS A 256 -1.12 -13.46 22.59
N ASP A 257 -1.67 -12.26 22.60
CA ASP A 257 -3.11 -12.01 22.67
C ASP A 257 -3.83 -12.60 23.90
N GLN A 258 -3.25 -12.39 25.08
CA GLN A 258 -3.79 -12.89 26.33
C GLN A 258 -4.73 -11.89 26.99
N LEU A 259 -6.00 -12.28 27.16
CA LEU A 259 -7.03 -11.45 27.79
C LEU A 259 -6.84 -11.40 29.30
N ALA A 260 -6.65 -10.19 29.86
CA ALA A 260 -6.64 -9.99 31.30
C ALA A 260 -8.02 -10.35 31.89
N PRO A 261 -8.11 -11.30 32.84
CA PRO A 261 -9.37 -11.75 33.39
C PRO A 261 -10.05 -10.66 34.24
N ALA A 262 -11.34 -10.84 34.50
CA ALA A 262 -12.08 -9.96 35.40
C ALA A 262 -11.38 -9.86 36.77
N GLY A 263 -11.21 -8.63 37.28
CA GLY A 263 -10.54 -8.36 38.55
C GLY A 263 -9.01 -8.27 38.50
N ALA A 264 -8.38 -8.55 37.35
CA ALA A 264 -6.93 -8.39 37.20
C ALA A 264 -6.52 -6.91 37.25
N VAL A 265 -5.70 -6.53 38.23
CA VAL A 265 -5.15 -5.17 38.37
C VAL A 265 -3.64 -5.16 38.13
N LYS A 266 -3.01 -6.33 38.30
CA LYS A 266 -1.57 -6.52 38.12
C LYS A 266 -1.28 -7.75 37.23
N VAL A 267 -0.14 -7.74 36.56
CA VAL A 267 0.37 -8.87 35.78
C VAL A 267 1.85 -9.10 36.06
N ALA A 268 2.23 -10.37 36.21
CA ALA A 268 3.62 -10.81 36.33
C ALA A 268 4.03 -11.64 35.10
N PRO A 269 4.89 -11.11 34.22
CA PRO A 269 5.48 -11.86 33.11
C PRO A 269 6.53 -12.84 33.65
N ILE A 270 6.46 -14.10 33.23
CA ILE A 270 7.32 -15.18 33.72
C ILE A 270 7.94 -15.92 32.54
N ILE A 271 9.25 -16.13 32.61
CA ILE A 271 10.03 -16.87 31.60
C ILE A 271 10.54 -18.15 32.27
N THR A 272 10.16 -19.30 31.72
CA THR A 272 10.50 -20.60 32.32
C THR A 272 11.34 -21.43 31.36
N MET A 273 12.34 -22.13 31.89
CA MET A 273 13.05 -23.21 31.19
C MET A 273 13.08 -24.46 32.05
N SER A 274 12.68 -25.59 31.45
CA SER A 274 12.45 -26.86 32.15
C SER A 274 13.59 -27.86 31.94
N GLY A 275 13.74 -28.80 32.88
CA GLY A 275 14.69 -29.90 32.78
C GLY A 275 16.16 -29.50 32.86
N VAL A 276 16.46 -28.41 33.58
CA VAL A 276 17.83 -27.94 33.76
C VAL A 276 18.57 -28.77 34.80
N ALA A 277 19.89 -28.86 34.66
CA ALA A 277 20.81 -29.37 35.68
C ALA A 277 21.62 -28.21 36.29
N THR A 278 22.18 -28.43 37.49
CA THR A 278 23.06 -27.44 38.15
C THR A 278 24.16 -26.96 37.20
N GLY A 279 24.36 -25.64 37.14
CA GLY A 279 25.34 -24.99 36.26
C GLY A 279 24.82 -24.68 34.85
N ASN A 280 23.64 -25.17 34.44
CA ASN A 280 23.02 -24.70 33.21
C ASN A 280 22.60 -23.23 33.34
N VAL A 281 22.93 -22.44 32.32
CA VAL A 281 22.59 -21.02 32.22
C VAL A 281 21.52 -20.80 31.16
N MET A 282 20.53 -19.96 31.47
CA MET A 282 19.62 -19.30 30.52
C MET A 282 20.01 -17.84 30.39
N TYR A 283 20.10 -17.32 29.17
CA TYR A 283 20.21 -15.90 28.91
C TYR A 283 18.87 -15.37 28.40
N ILE A 284 18.45 -14.22 28.91
CA ILE A 284 17.22 -13.51 28.55
C ILE A 284 17.59 -12.09 28.14
N ASP A 285 17.08 -11.66 26.99
CA ASP A 285 17.25 -10.30 26.49
C ASP A 285 16.00 -9.91 25.68
N GLY A 286 15.85 -8.62 25.39
CA GLY A 286 14.83 -8.09 24.51
C GLY A 286 13.40 -8.38 24.97
N ALA A 287 13.14 -8.38 26.28
CA ALA A 287 11.83 -8.71 26.82
C ALA A 287 10.81 -7.59 26.56
N MET A 288 9.60 -7.94 26.17
CA MET A 288 8.53 -6.98 25.94
C MET A 288 7.21 -7.49 26.46
N LEU A 289 6.55 -6.70 27.29
CA LEU A 289 5.14 -6.84 27.60
C LEU A 289 4.43 -5.62 27.06
N VAL A 290 3.50 -5.81 26.13
CA VAL A 290 2.75 -4.71 25.51
C VAL A 290 1.28 -4.90 25.80
N ASP A 291 0.60 -3.80 26.12
CA ASP A 291 -0.84 -3.76 26.02
C ASP A 291 -1.24 -3.71 24.55
N GLN A 292 -2.16 -4.60 24.19
CA GLN A 292 -2.84 -4.55 22.91
C GLN A 292 -4.20 -3.95 23.19
N ALA A 293 -4.41 -2.77 22.61
CA ALA A 293 -5.72 -2.15 22.65
C ALA A 293 -6.74 -3.18 22.10
N PRO A 294 -7.85 -3.48 22.79
CA PRO A 294 -8.80 -4.54 22.39
C PRO A 294 -9.17 -4.47 20.90
N GLY A 295 -9.09 -5.56 20.14
CA GLY A 295 -9.47 -5.54 18.71
C GLY A 295 -8.39 -5.08 17.73
N THR A 296 -7.15 -4.82 18.16
CA THR A 296 -6.00 -5.08 17.28
C THR A 296 -5.90 -6.60 17.18
N ASP A 297 -6.64 -7.16 16.23
CA ASP A 297 -6.77 -8.61 16.10
C ASP A 297 -5.38 -9.25 16.01
N SER A 298 -5.31 -10.49 16.49
CA SER A 298 -4.16 -11.39 16.73
C SER A 298 -3.01 -11.42 15.70
N TYR A 299 -3.07 -10.66 14.61
CA TYR A 299 -2.06 -10.51 13.57
C TYR A 299 -0.98 -9.44 13.87
N PHE A 300 -0.81 -9.03 15.13
CA PHE A 300 0.48 -8.48 15.58
C PHE A 300 1.52 -9.61 15.64
N VAL A 301 1.85 -10.15 14.46
CA VAL A 301 2.99 -11.02 14.22
C VAL A 301 4.22 -10.25 14.71
N VAL A 302 4.85 -10.77 15.77
CA VAL A 302 6.23 -10.50 16.13
C VAL A 302 6.55 -9.00 16.08
N GLN A 303 5.92 -8.19 16.94
CA GLN A 303 6.27 -6.77 17.05
C GLN A 303 7.77 -6.61 17.21
N ASP A 304 8.40 -5.80 16.37
CA ASP A 304 9.83 -5.56 16.52
C ASP A 304 10.16 -5.08 17.93
N PHE A 305 11.29 -5.56 18.45
CA PHE A 305 11.77 -5.17 19.75
C PHE A 305 12.01 -3.67 19.83
N PHE A 306 11.70 -3.06 20.97
CA PHE A 306 12.14 -1.71 21.30
C PHE A 306 12.29 -1.54 22.82
N ASP A 307 13.20 -0.63 23.20
CA ASP A 307 13.59 -0.34 24.60
C ASP A 307 13.67 1.17 24.89
N GLY A 308 13.12 2.00 24.00
CA GLY A 308 13.15 3.46 24.11
C GLY A 308 14.42 4.11 23.53
N ALA A 309 15.54 3.39 23.46
CA ALA A 309 16.75 3.86 22.77
C ALA A 309 16.66 3.64 21.25
N GLY A 310 15.84 2.68 20.82
CA GLY A 310 15.46 2.48 19.42
C GLY A 310 14.71 1.16 19.25
N GLY A 311 14.26 0.87 18.03
CA GLY A 311 13.65 -0.41 17.67
C GLY A 311 14.58 -1.30 16.84
N THR A 312 14.17 -2.55 16.63
CA THR A 312 14.74 -3.43 15.61
C THR A 312 13.84 -3.47 14.36
N GLY A 313 14.34 -4.09 13.29
CA GLY A 313 13.52 -4.38 12.11
C GLY A 313 13.38 -3.23 11.11
N PRO A 314 12.77 -3.51 9.96
CA PRO A 314 12.75 -2.58 8.82
C PRO A 314 11.86 -1.35 9.07
N ALA A 315 10.92 -1.42 10.01
CA ALA A 315 10.05 -0.30 10.37
C ALA A 315 10.67 0.64 11.42
N ALA A 316 11.86 0.33 11.96
CA ALA A 316 12.41 1.05 13.11
C ALA A 316 12.57 2.56 12.86
N ALA A 317 12.90 2.97 11.63
CA ALA A 317 13.06 4.36 11.21
C ALA A 317 11.73 5.13 11.08
N LEU A 318 10.60 4.43 11.12
CA LEU A 318 9.25 5.01 11.01
C LEU A 318 8.62 5.27 12.38
N TYR A 319 9.39 5.10 13.46
CA TYR A 319 8.97 5.34 14.83
C TYR A 319 9.86 6.40 15.49
N SER A 320 9.26 7.18 16.37
CA SER A 320 9.97 7.86 17.45
C SER A 320 9.92 7.00 18.71
N TYR A 321 10.95 7.09 19.55
CA TYR A 321 11.05 6.32 20.78
C TYR A 321 11.23 7.26 21.97
N SER A 322 10.59 6.93 23.08
CA SER A 322 10.65 7.70 24.32
C SER A 322 10.56 6.77 25.54
N TRP A 323 10.83 7.31 26.72
CA TRP A 323 10.77 6.61 27.99
C TRP A 323 10.18 7.52 29.06
N THR A 324 9.56 6.96 30.10
CA THR A 324 8.91 7.75 31.16
C THR A 324 9.86 8.22 32.26
N GLY A 325 11.03 7.61 32.42
CA GLY A 325 11.97 7.92 33.51
C GLY A 325 13.44 7.81 33.10
N THR A 326 14.17 6.87 33.69
CA THR A 326 15.56 6.61 33.31
C THR A 326 15.61 5.71 32.07
N ILE A 327 16.47 6.06 31.11
CA ILE A 327 16.71 5.24 29.92
C ILE A 327 17.09 3.80 30.34
N GLN A 328 16.50 2.80 29.67
CA GLN A 328 16.70 1.36 29.97
C GLN A 328 16.33 0.93 31.40
N ASN A 329 15.58 1.75 32.15
CA ASN A 329 15.08 1.41 33.48
C ASN A 329 13.70 2.05 33.74
N SER A 330 12.90 2.18 32.69
CA SER A 330 11.52 2.67 32.76
C SER A 330 10.74 2.18 31.53
N ALA A 331 9.42 2.22 31.60
CA ALA A 331 8.58 1.82 30.48
C ALA A 331 8.94 2.66 29.24
N SER A 332 9.19 1.98 28.13
CA SER A 332 9.51 2.62 26.86
C SER A 332 8.27 2.68 25.98
N ARG A 333 8.11 3.77 25.24
CA ARG A 333 7.01 3.98 24.29
C ARG A 333 7.59 4.19 22.89
N ARG A 334 6.97 3.57 21.89
CA ARG A 334 7.22 3.90 20.48
C ARG A 334 5.99 4.57 19.90
N THR A 335 6.18 5.66 19.17
CA THR A 335 5.10 6.43 18.54
C THR A 335 5.35 6.50 17.03
N PRO A 336 4.40 6.05 16.20
CA PRO A 336 4.52 6.14 14.75
C PRO A 336 4.81 7.57 14.29
N LEU A 337 5.74 7.71 13.34
CA LEU A 337 5.96 8.98 12.63
C LEU A 337 4.90 9.19 11.54
N ILE A 338 4.28 8.10 11.10
CA ILE A 338 3.22 8.08 10.09
C ILE A 338 2.06 7.30 10.69
N ASP A 339 0.93 7.98 10.89
CA ASP A 339 -0.30 7.33 11.34
C ASP A 339 -1.02 6.69 10.15
N ARG A 340 -1.40 5.43 10.30
CA ARG A 340 -2.20 4.67 9.32
C ARG A 340 -3.20 3.82 10.08
N ALA A 341 -4.44 3.77 9.62
CA ALA A 341 -5.43 2.87 10.17
C ALA A 341 -5.00 1.42 9.92
N TRP A 342 -5.02 0.57 10.95
CA TRP A 342 -4.63 -0.83 10.82
C TRP A 342 -5.63 -1.60 9.95
N GLU A 343 -6.90 -1.25 10.03
CA GLU A 343 -7.97 -1.81 9.20
C GLU A 343 -7.69 -1.71 7.70
N LEU A 344 -6.80 -0.81 7.26
CA LEU A 344 -6.41 -0.65 5.86
C LEU A 344 -5.76 -1.90 5.27
N LEU A 345 -5.05 -2.71 6.07
CA LEU A 345 -4.45 -3.97 5.61
C LEU A 345 -5.34 -5.20 5.88
N ALA A 346 -6.56 -4.98 6.37
CA ALA A 346 -7.55 -6.01 6.56
C ALA A 346 -8.61 -5.90 5.47
N LEU A 347 -8.57 -6.80 4.49
CA LEU A 347 -9.58 -6.87 3.43
C LEU A 347 -10.91 -7.31 4.05
N GLN A 348 -11.85 -6.37 4.17
CA GLN A 348 -13.12 -6.57 4.87
C GLN A 348 -14.11 -7.38 4.02
N PRO A 349 -15.03 -8.13 4.66
CA PRO A 349 -16.12 -8.82 3.96
C PRO A 349 -16.89 -7.88 3.03
N GLY A 350 -17.10 -8.31 1.78
CA GLY A 350 -17.86 -7.56 0.77
C GLY A 350 -17.10 -6.43 0.08
N VAL A 351 -15.90 -6.07 0.53
CA VAL A 351 -15.05 -5.07 -0.14
C VAL A 351 -14.36 -5.72 -1.34
N SER A 352 -14.29 -5.00 -2.47
CA SER A 352 -13.57 -5.44 -3.66
C SER A 352 -12.05 -5.37 -3.45
N SER A 353 -11.29 -6.24 -4.11
CA SER A 353 -9.82 -6.15 -4.12
C SER A 353 -9.36 -4.80 -4.68
N TRP A 354 -10.09 -4.19 -5.61
CA TRP A 354 -9.78 -2.85 -6.11
C TRP A 354 -9.92 -1.77 -5.01
N ASP A 355 -11.07 -1.72 -4.33
CA ASP A 355 -11.34 -0.74 -3.27
C ASP A 355 -10.41 -0.90 -2.06
N PHE A 356 -9.94 -2.12 -1.82
CA PHE A 356 -8.91 -2.41 -0.83
C PHE A 356 -7.54 -1.87 -1.25
N LEU A 357 -7.13 -2.07 -2.50
CA LEU A 357 -5.81 -1.69 -3.00
C LEU A 357 -5.67 -0.19 -3.27
N ASP A 358 -6.69 0.42 -3.87
CA ASP A 358 -6.63 1.78 -4.40
C ASP A 358 -6.16 2.83 -3.38
N PRO A 359 -6.66 2.87 -2.12
CA PRO A 359 -6.22 3.85 -1.13
C PRO A 359 -4.74 3.71 -0.79
N MET A 360 -4.21 2.48 -0.72
CA MET A 360 -2.79 2.23 -0.43
C MET A 360 -1.90 2.67 -1.58
N ILE A 361 -2.30 2.34 -2.81
CA ILE A 361 -1.56 2.66 -4.03
C ILE A 361 -1.49 4.18 -4.24
N GLN A 362 -2.63 4.87 -4.12
CA GLN A 362 -2.68 6.32 -4.29
C GLN A 362 -1.98 7.07 -3.16
N ALA A 363 -2.08 6.62 -1.90
CA ALA A 363 -1.33 7.22 -0.79
C ALA A 363 0.19 7.05 -0.96
N ALA A 364 0.63 5.95 -1.57
CA ALA A 364 2.03 5.74 -1.95
C ALA A 364 2.46 6.56 -3.19
N GLY A 365 1.54 7.28 -3.85
CA GLY A 365 1.82 8.09 -5.03
C GLY A 365 1.82 7.30 -6.35
N PHE A 366 1.37 6.04 -6.33
CA PHE A 366 1.35 5.17 -7.49
C PHE A 366 -0.02 5.14 -8.17
N ARG A 367 -0.06 4.54 -9.36
CA ARG A 367 -1.27 4.21 -10.10
C ARG A 367 -1.18 2.75 -10.55
N LEU A 368 -2.29 2.01 -10.40
CA LEU A 368 -2.46 0.66 -10.93
C LEU A 368 -3.37 0.72 -12.15
N PHE A 369 -2.98 0.06 -13.23
CA PHE A 369 -3.80 -0.07 -14.44
C PHE A 369 -3.38 -1.29 -15.26
N VAL A 370 -4.19 -1.62 -16.26
CA VAL A 370 -3.92 -2.65 -17.28
C VAL A 370 -3.78 -1.98 -18.63
N ASP A 371 -2.72 -2.30 -19.36
CA ASP A 371 -2.53 -1.78 -20.72
C ASP A 371 -3.43 -2.51 -21.75
N ASP A 372 -3.32 -2.13 -23.01
CA ASP A 372 -4.07 -2.71 -24.13
C ASP A 372 -3.77 -4.21 -24.35
N THR A 373 -2.58 -4.66 -23.96
CA THR A 373 -2.15 -6.07 -24.06
C THR A 373 -2.67 -6.96 -22.92
N GLY A 374 -3.21 -6.36 -21.86
CA GLY A 374 -3.65 -7.07 -20.67
C GLY A 374 -2.57 -7.20 -19.58
N ALA A 375 -1.44 -6.50 -19.71
CA ALA A 375 -0.37 -6.49 -18.73
C ALA A 375 -0.66 -5.47 -17.61
N TRP A 376 -0.39 -5.86 -16.36
CA TRP A 376 -0.68 -5.03 -15.19
C TRP A 376 0.54 -4.18 -14.80
N TYR A 377 0.33 -2.89 -14.62
CA TYR A 377 1.39 -1.95 -14.25
C TYR A 377 1.06 -1.24 -12.94
N MET A 378 2.08 -1.10 -12.09
CA MET A 378 2.06 -0.19 -10.96
C MET A 378 3.20 0.81 -11.15
N VAL A 379 2.85 2.07 -11.44
CA VAL A 379 3.78 3.12 -11.86
C VAL A 379 3.60 4.37 -11.02
N ASP A 380 4.58 5.28 -11.05
CA ASP A 380 4.43 6.61 -10.45
C ASP A 380 3.32 7.38 -11.17
N GLY A 381 2.27 7.75 -10.44
CA GLY A 381 1.08 8.33 -11.07
C GLY A 381 1.25 9.78 -11.55
N ALA A 382 2.36 10.44 -11.22
CA ALA A 382 2.64 11.81 -11.65
C ALA A 382 3.60 11.87 -12.85
N THR A 383 4.56 10.94 -12.91
CA THR A 383 5.70 11.00 -13.83
C THR A 383 5.74 9.87 -14.85
N HIS A 384 4.82 8.90 -14.79
CA HIS A 384 4.75 7.86 -15.80
C HIS A 384 4.44 8.44 -17.19
N THR A 385 5.26 8.02 -18.15
CA THR A 385 5.06 8.27 -19.59
C THR A 385 5.05 6.93 -20.30
N ALA A 386 4.00 6.68 -21.10
CA ALA A 386 3.90 5.51 -21.95
C ALA A 386 4.89 5.63 -23.14
N PRO A 387 5.47 4.53 -23.63
CA PRO A 387 6.40 4.57 -24.75
C PRO A 387 5.83 5.21 -26.04
N GLY A 388 6.70 5.85 -26.81
CA GLY A 388 6.37 6.51 -28.06
C GLY A 388 5.92 7.97 -27.91
N ALA A 389 5.61 8.59 -29.04
CA ALA A 389 5.14 9.96 -29.09
C ALA A 389 4.07 10.11 -30.19
N THR A 390 3.04 10.91 -29.91
CA THR A 390 1.99 11.25 -30.89
C THR A 390 2.23 12.68 -31.39
N GLN A 391 2.22 12.86 -32.71
CA GLN A 391 2.32 14.19 -33.33
C GLN A 391 0.98 14.63 -33.90
N LEU A 392 0.49 15.79 -33.46
CA LEU A 392 -0.78 16.39 -33.89
C LEU A 392 -0.49 17.74 -34.54
N SER A 393 -0.68 17.84 -35.85
CA SER A 393 -0.37 19.04 -36.62
C SER A 393 -1.56 19.51 -37.46
N SER A 394 -1.89 20.79 -37.34
CA SER A 394 -2.84 21.46 -38.22
C SER A 394 -2.32 21.41 -39.66
N LYS A 395 -3.16 20.98 -40.61
CA LYS A 395 -2.84 20.66 -42.02
C LYS A 395 -2.31 19.25 -42.30
N THR A 396 -2.03 18.45 -41.28
CA THR A 396 -1.63 17.04 -41.49
C THR A 396 -2.74 16.10 -41.06
N ASN A 397 -3.04 16.06 -39.77
CA ASN A 397 -3.98 15.08 -39.21
C ASN A 397 -5.06 15.69 -38.29
N VAL A 398 -4.90 16.93 -37.83
CA VAL A 398 -5.88 17.60 -36.96
C VAL A 398 -7.05 18.16 -37.77
N THR A 399 -8.27 17.84 -37.34
CA THR A 399 -9.53 18.36 -37.93
C THR A 399 -10.11 19.52 -37.13
N SER A 400 -10.05 19.46 -35.81
CA SER A 400 -10.49 20.53 -34.89
C SER A 400 -9.65 20.52 -33.61
N ALA A 401 -9.51 21.68 -32.99
CA ALA A 401 -8.82 21.80 -31.71
C ALA A 401 -9.46 22.91 -30.86
N ASP A 402 -9.78 22.57 -29.61
CA ASP A 402 -10.29 23.46 -28.59
C ASP A 402 -9.28 23.58 -27.47
N ASN A 403 -8.76 24.80 -27.25
CA ASN A 403 -7.89 25.11 -26.14
C ASN A 403 -8.69 25.82 -25.04
N SER A 404 -8.79 25.19 -23.87
CA SER A 404 -9.45 25.75 -22.70
C SER A 404 -8.46 25.97 -21.56
N MET A 405 -8.59 27.12 -20.91
CA MET A 405 -7.87 27.45 -19.68
C MET A 405 -8.90 28.05 -18.73
N SER A 406 -9.16 27.37 -17.62
CA SER A 406 -10.16 27.81 -16.65
C SER A 406 -9.61 27.66 -15.24
N ARG A 407 -9.75 28.72 -14.46
CA ARG A 407 -9.48 28.69 -13.02
C ARG A 407 -10.69 28.15 -12.25
N ASP A 408 -11.88 28.25 -12.82
CA ASP A 408 -13.14 27.92 -12.14
C ASP A 408 -13.47 26.43 -12.21
N GLY A 409 -12.89 25.69 -13.16
CA GLY A 409 -13.12 24.24 -13.31
C GLY A 409 -12.58 23.42 -12.14
N ASP A 410 -13.35 22.43 -11.68
CA ASP A 410 -12.98 21.55 -10.55
C ASP A 410 -11.84 20.57 -10.86
N GLU A 411 -11.47 20.44 -12.13
CA GLU A 411 -10.39 19.54 -12.56
C GLU A 411 -9.00 20.03 -12.15
N TRP A 412 -8.82 21.34 -11.93
CA TRP A 412 -7.55 21.92 -11.52
C TRP A 412 -7.62 22.50 -10.10
N PHE A 413 -6.62 22.16 -9.31
CA PHE A 413 -6.35 22.69 -7.98
C PHE A 413 -4.86 22.50 -7.66
N ASP A 414 -4.29 23.41 -6.88
CA ASP A 414 -2.88 23.38 -6.46
C ASP A 414 -2.72 23.00 -4.98
N ALA A 415 -3.83 22.89 -4.23
CA ALA A 415 -3.88 22.34 -2.88
C ALA A 415 -5.04 21.35 -2.72
N ALA A 416 -4.90 20.38 -1.83
CA ALA A 416 -5.97 19.42 -1.51
C ALA A 416 -6.07 19.14 -0.02
N VAL A 417 -7.30 18.90 0.43
CA VAL A 417 -7.66 18.43 1.77
C VAL A 417 -8.50 17.18 1.62
N MET A 418 -8.00 16.05 2.11
CA MET A 418 -8.71 14.77 2.16
C MET A 418 -9.19 14.55 3.60
N ARG A 419 -10.50 14.47 3.79
CA ARG A 419 -11.11 14.17 5.09
C ARG A 419 -11.60 12.74 5.08
N TYR A 420 -11.13 11.95 6.03
CA TYR A 420 -11.47 10.55 6.16
C TYR A 420 -12.41 10.38 7.32
N ARG A 421 -13.48 9.63 7.08
CA ARG A 421 -14.43 9.18 8.09
C ARG A 421 -14.58 7.68 7.97
N TRP A 422 -14.45 6.96 9.08
CA TRP A 422 -14.70 5.52 9.10
C TRP A 422 -15.10 5.07 10.50
N ARG A 423 -15.65 3.86 10.61
CA ARG A 423 -15.75 3.17 11.90
C ARG A 423 -14.59 2.21 12.04
N ASP A 424 -13.88 2.29 13.16
CA ASP A 424 -12.87 1.29 13.51
C ASP A 424 -13.52 -0.07 13.80
N ALA A 425 -12.74 -1.13 13.97
CA ALA A 425 -13.28 -2.47 14.25
C ALA A 425 -14.11 -2.55 15.56
N ARG A 426 -14.09 -1.51 16.40
CA ARG A 426 -14.91 -1.42 17.61
C ARG A 426 -16.22 -0.65 17.38
N GLY A 427 -16.47 -0.18 16.16
CA GLY A 427 -17.61 0.66 15.81
C GLY A 427 -17.46 2.14 16.19
N ASN A 428 -16.30 2.56 16.73
CA ASN A 428 -16.07 3.97 17.03
C ASN A 428 -15.82 4.74 15.75
N GLU A 429 -16.45 5.89 15.65
CA GLU A 429 -16.20 6.82 14.56
C GLU A 429 -14.81 7.43 14.69
N ARG A 430 -14.07 7.42 13.58
CA ARG A 430 -12.73 8.00 13.45
C ARG A 430 -12.74 9.07 12.37
N LEU A 431 -11.96 10.10 12.63
CA LEU A 431 -11.73 11.21 11.70
C LEU A 431 -10.23 11.40 11.54
N ALA A 432 -9.78 11.56 10.30
CA ALA A 432 -8.41 11.93 9.97
C ALA A 432 -8.40 12.90 8.80
N VAL A 433 -7.33 13.69 8.69
CA VAL A 433 -7.17 14.68 7.62
C VAL A 433 -5.78 14.55 7.00
N ASP A 434 -5.71 14.45 5.67
CA ASP A 434 -4.47 14.58 4.90
C ASP A 434 -4.54 15.88 4.11
N THR A 435 -3.49 16.69 4.18
CA THR A 435 -3.41 17.97 3.50
C THR A 435 -2.13 18.09 2.71
N TYR A 436 -2.22 18.74 1.56
CA TYR A 436 -1.04 19.09 0.78
C TYR A 436 -1.27 20.41 0.06
N ALA A 437 -0.34 21.34 0.25
CA ALA A 437 -0.30 22.63 -0.43
C ALA A 437 1.17 23.05 -0.59
N PRO A 438 1.75 23.09 -1.80
CA PRO A 438 3.02 23.75 -2.03
C PRO A 438 2.92 25.25 -1.66
N ALA A 439 4.07 25.87 -1.37
CA ALA A 439 4.12 27.30 -1.10
C ALA A 439 3.52 28.10 -2.26
N GLY A 440 2.63 29.05 -1.95
CA GLY A 440 1.94 29.86 -2.95
C GLY A 440 0.70 29.21 -3.59
N SER A 441 0.21 28.08 -3.06
CA SER A 441 -1.07 27.50 -3.49
C SER A 441 -2.22 28.50 -3.38
N THR A 442 -3.13 28.49 -4.34
CA THR A 442 -4.19 29.48 -4.51
C THR A 442 -5.59 28.90 -4.68
N LYS A 443 -5.73 27.59 -4.94
CA LYS A 443 -7.01 26.88 -5.09
C LYS A 443 -6.97 25.52 -4.41
N THR A 444 -7.77 25.37 -3.36
CA THR A 444 -7.86 24.12 -2.58
C THR A 444 -9.10 23.32 -2.96
N ALA A 445 -8.94 22.05 -3.29
CA ALA A 445 -10.04 21.08 -3.39
C ALA A 445 -10.21 20.33 -2.07
N THR A 446 -11.45 20.05 -1.66
CA THR A 446 -11.75 19.25 -0.46
C THR A 446 -12.53 18.00 -0.86
N PHE A 447 -12.10 16.85 -0.34
CA PHE A 447 -12.72 15.55 -0.60
C PHE A 447 -13.12 14.91 0.73
N GLU A 448 -14.34 14.38 0.81
CA GLU A 448 -14.84 13.61 1.94
C GLU A 448 -14.83 12.12 1.55
N LEU A 449 -14.14 11.30 2.32
CA LEU A 449 -13.87 9.89 2.01
C LEU A 449 -14.35 9.00 3.16
N GLU A 450 -15.31 8.12 2.88
CA GLU A 450 -15.86 7.16 3.85
C GLU A 450 -15.02 5.85 3.87
N LYS A 451 -13.71 5.97 4.14
CA LYS A 451 -12.76 4.84 4.15
C LYS A 451 -11.65 5.03 5.21
N PRO A 452 -11.01 3.94 5.67
CA PRO A 452 -9.89 4.03 6.63
C PRO A 452 -8.76 4.91 6.11
N TYR A 453 -8.16 5.69 7.00
CA TYR A 453 -7.07 6.60 6.67
C TYR A 453 -5.79 5.82 6.24
N PRO A 454 -5.33 5.95 4.98
CA PRO A 454 -4.16 5.22 4.48
C PRO A 454 -2.81 5.84 4.90
N GLY A 455 -2.85 6.93 5.68
CA GLY A 455 -1.70 7.79 5.93
C GLY A 455 -1.62 8.96 4.94
N PRO A 456 -0.61 9.83 5.11
CA PRO A 456 -0.43 11.00 4.27
C PRO A 456 0.01 10.58 2.86
N GLY A 457 -0.35 11.38 1.87
CA GLY A 457 0.15 11.25 0.50
C GLY A 457 -0.93 11.30 -0.56
N LEU A 458 -2.18 10.96 -0.23
CA LEU A 458 -3.30 11.02 -1.18
C LEU A 458 -3.57 12.46 -1.61
N ALA A 459 -3.52 13.42 -0.68
CA ALA A 459 -3.67 14.85 -1.00
C ALA A 459 -2.58 15.32 -1.98
N ARG A 460 -1.33 14.89 -1.73
CA ARG A 460 -0.19 15.18 -2.63
C ARG A 460 -0.36 14.53 -3.99
N TYR A 461 -0.83 13.29 -4.04
CA TYR A 461 -1.13 12.57 -5.27
C TYR A 461 -2.19 13.31 -6.09
N ALA A 462 -3.31 13.69 -5.45
CA ALA A 462 -4.39 14.42 -6.11
C ALA A 462 -3.91 15.76 -6.68
N VAL A 463 -3.15 16.57 -5.92
CA VAL A 463 -2.60 17.84 -6.41
C VAL A 463 -1.66 17.61 -7.59
N ARG A 464 -0.78 16.61 -7.55
CA ARG A 464 0.12 16.30 -8.68
C ARG A 464 -0.64 15.95 -9.95
N ARG A 465 -1.73 15.18 -9.84
CA ARG A 465 -2.58 14.84 -10.98
C ARG A 465 -3.41 16.01 -11.50
N ALA A 466 -3.79 16.93 -10.61
CA ALA A 466 -4.54 18.13 -10.98
C ALA A 466 -3.67 19.25 -11.55
N ALA A 467 -2.40 19.37 -11.13
CA ALA A 467 -1.50 20.47 -11.50
C ALA A 467 -1.35 20.63 -13.02
N GLY A 468 -1.39 19.54 -13.79
CA GLY A 468 -1.31 19.54 -15.25
C GLY A 468 -2.61 19.85 -15.99
N LYS A 469 -3.74 20.02 -15.28
CA LYS A 469 -5.09 20.16 -15.88
C LYS A 469 -5.59 21.61 -15.99
N GLY A 470 -4.81 22.60 -15.54
CA GLY A 470 -5.23 24.02 -15.57
C GLY A 470 -5.36 24.57 -16.99
N ARG A 471 -4.68 23.92 -17.94
CA ARG A 471 -4.81 24.12 -19.37
C ARG A 471 -5.01 22.76 -20.01
N SER A 472 -6.07 22.61 -20.79
CA SER A 472 -6.33 21.40 -21.57
C SER A 472 -6.57 21.78 -23.01
N ILE A 473 -5.98 21.00 -23.93
CA ILE A 473 -6.33 21.07 -25.34
C ILE A 473 -7.00 19.76 -25.70
N ARG A 474 -8.20 19.88 -26.25
CA ARG A 474 -8.97 18.80 -26.86
C ARG A 474 -8.78 18.90 -28.37
N ILE A 475 -8.32 17.82 -28.99
CA ILE A 475 -7.99 17.79 -30.42
C ILE A 475 -8.75 16.64 -31.04
N ASP A 476 -9.54 16.90 -32.08
CA ASP A 476 -10.03 15.85 -32.97
C ASP A 476 -9.07 15.75 -34.17
N ALA A 477 -8.69 14.52 -34.50
CA ALA A 477 -7.73 14.21 -35.55
C ALA A 477 -8.10 12.90 -36.26
N LEU A 478 -7.47 12.62 -37.39
CA LEU A 478 -7.53 11.30 -38.02
C LEU A 478 -7.00 10.24 -37.05
N SER A 479 -7.68 9.08 -36.99
CA SER A 479 -7.34 8.01 -36.06
C SER A 479 -5.90 7.49 -36.24
N ASP A 480 -5.08 7.65 -35.21
CA ASP A 480 -3.85 6.87 -35.01
C ASP A 480 -4.09 5.90 -33.86
N TYR A 481 -4.23 4.61 -34.18
CA TYR A 481 -4.50 3.60 -33.17
C TYR A 481 -3.31 3.31 -32.27
N ARG A 482 -2.11 3.86 -32.52
CA ARG A 482 -0.93 3.73 -31.64
C ARG A 482 -0.90 4.76 -30.53
N ALA A 483 -1.76 5.79 -30.58
CA ALA A 483 -1.87 6.77 -29.51
C ALA A 483 -2.27 6.07 -28.20
N ARG A 484 -1.65 6.46 -27.08
CA ARG A 484 -1.94 5.88 -25.76
C ARG A 484 -2.10 6.99 -24.72
N ALA A 485 -2.91 6.75 -23.70
CA ALA A 485 -2.87 7.60 -22.51
C ALA A 485 -1.48 7.54 -21.87
N SER A 486 -1.11 8.63 -21.20
CA SER A 486 0.22 8.87 -20.65
C SER A 486 1.36 8.94 -21.68
N GLN A 487 1.09 8.89 -22.99
CA GLN A 487 2.13 9.03 -24.03
C GLN A 487 2.49 10.51 -24.24
N GLU A 488 3.73 10.80 -24.63
CA GLU A 488 4.13 12.16 -25.01
C GLU A 488 3.36 12.62 -26.26
N VAL A 489 2.99 13.90 -26.30
CA VAL A 489 2.32 14.52 -27.45
C VAL A 489 2.98 15.83 -27.83
N ARG A 490 3.21 16.00 -29.15
CA ARG A 490 3.69 17.23 -29.77
C ARG A 490 2.57 17.83 -30.61
N ILE A 491 2.21 19.08 -30.32
CA ILE A 491 1.04 19.76 -30.89
C ILE A 491 1.50 21.00 -31.65
N THR A 492 1.11 21.09 -32.92
CA THR A 492 1.36 22.24 -33.79
C THR A 492 0.05 22.76 -34.35
N LEU A 493 -0.49 23.84 -33.78
CA LEU A 493 -1.73 24.49 -34.23
C LEU A 493 -1.42 25.90 -34.78
N PRO A 494 -2.30 26.48 -35.61
CA PRO A 494 -2.08 27.80 -36.17
C PRO A 494 -2.11 28.88 -35.08
N ASN A 495 -1.22 29.87 -35.19
CA ASN A 495 -1.16 31.05 -34.32
C ASN A 495 -0.87 30.78 -32.82
N ILE A 496 -0.42 29.59 -32.46
CA ILE A 496 0.12 29.30 -31.13
C ILE A 496 1.54 28.72 -31.26
N PRO A 497 2.44 28.96 -30.28
CA PRO A 497 3.70 28.24 -30.20
C PRO A 497 3.47 26.73 -30.19
N GLU A 498 4.47 25.98 -30.63
CA GLU A 498 4.43 24.54 -30.52
C GLU A 498 4.32 24.11 -29.05
N GLN A 499 3.58 23.05 -28.78
CA GLN A 499 3.35 22.58 -27.42
C GLN A 499 3.76 21.13 -27.27
N THR A 500 4.37 20.84 -26.13
CA THR A 500 4.69 19.49 -25.71
C THR A 500 3.96 19.18 -24.42
N GLY A 501 3.51 17.95 -24.26
CA GLY A 501 2.81 17.51 -23.06
C GLY A 501 2.56 16.02 -23.08
N VAL A 502 1.54 15.58 -22.37
CA VAL A 502 1.18 14.17 -22.25
C VAL A 502 -0.31 13.98 -22.59
N ILE A 503 -0.63 12.90 -23.31
CA ILE A 503 -2.01 12.49 -23.55
C ILE A 503 -2.63 12.06 -22.21
N ARG A 504 -3.70 12.73 -21.79
CA ARG A 504 -4.54 12.28 -20.66
C ARG A 504 -5.49 11.19 -21.13
N SER A 505 -6.23 11.48 -22.19
CA SER A 505 -7.20 10.55 -22.75
C SER A 505 -7.13 10.55 -24.27
N VAL A 506 -7.39 9.39 -24.85
CA VAL A 506 -7.61 9.22 -26.29
C VAL A 506 -8.87 8.41 -26.48
N SER A 507 -9.78 8.92 -27.32
CA SER A 507 -11.04 8.27 -27.68
C SER A 507 -11.11 8.14 -29.18
N TRP A 508 -11.26 6.93 -29.71
CA TRP A 508 -11.51 6.68 -31.13
C TRP A 508 -13.00 6.51 -31.35
N ASP A 509 -13.53 7.19 -32.37
CA ASP A 509 -14.90 7.07 -32.83
C ASP A 509 -14.90 6.29 -34.15
N PHE A 510 -15.50 5.11 -34.13
CA PHE A 510 -15.46 4.18 -35.26
C PHE A 510 -16.43 4.56 -36.39
N GLU A 511 -17.40 5.43 -36.13
CA GLU A 511 -18.37 5.89 -37.13
C GLU A 511 -17.76 7.02 -37.98
N THR A 512 -17.08 7.96 -37.32
CA THR A 512 -16.45 9.10 -37.99
C THR A 512 -15.02 8.82 -38.46
N GLY A 513 -14.37 7.79 -37.91
CA GLY A 513 -12.96 7.49 -38.15
C GLY A 513 -12.01 8.49 -37.50
N LEU A 514 -12.50 9.34 -36.60
CA LEU A 514 -11.70 10.34 -35.89
C LEU A 514 -11.27 9.81 -34.51
N MET A 515 -10.15 10.33 -34.03
CA MET A 515 -9.76 10.24 -32.63
C MET A 515 -9.83 11.60 -31.96
N ARG A 516 -10.25 11.61 -30.70
CA ARG A 516 -10.23 12.76 -29.80
C ARG A 516 -9.13 12.55 -28.77
N VAL A 517 -8.18 13.48 -28.72
CA VAL A 517 -7.08 13.51 -27.75
C VAL A 517 -7.30 14.65 -26.77
N GLU A 518 -7.29 14.35 -25.47
CA GLU A 518 -7.19 15.37 -24.42
C GLU A 518 -5.82 15.31 -23.77
N THR A 519 -5.28 16.48 -23.45
CA THR A 519 -3.88 16.64 -23.05
C THR A 519 -3.76 17.24 -21.66
N ARG A 520 -2.61 17.00 -21.02
CA ARG A 520 -2.23 17.61 -19.74
C ARG A 520 -0.75 17.97 -19.72
N GLY A 521 -0.37 18.83 -18.77
CA GLY A 521 1.03 19.18 -18.53
C GLY A 521 1.68 19.90 -19.73
N LEU A 522 0.87 20.67 -20.46
CA LEU A 522 1.32 21.37 -21.66
C LEU A 522 2.37 22.44 -21.30
N THR A 523 3.46 22.42 -22.04
CA THR A 523 4.53 23.42 -22.01
C THR A 523 4.64 24.06 -23.39
N ASP A 524 4.57 25.39 -23.46
CA ASP A 524 4.80 26.12 -24.69
C ASP A 524 6.30 26.08 -25.02
N THR A 525 6.64 25.71 -26.26
CA THR A 525 7.99 25.72 -26.81
C THR A 525 8.12 26.96 -27.69
N PRO A 526 8.74 28.06 -27.20
CA PRO A 526 8.85 29.28 -27.97
C PRO A 526 9.65 29.04 -29.27
N PRO A 527 9.34 29.76 -30.36
CA PRO A 527 10.17 29.75 -31.55
C PRO A 527 11.64 30.08 -31.18
N GLY A 528 12.57 29.24 -31.63
CA GLY A 528 13.99 29.39 -31.33
C GLY A 528 14.48 28.68 -30.06
N SER A 529 13.58 28.09 -29.26
CA SER A 529 13.97 27.21 -28.14
C SER A 529 14.85 26.06 -28.64
N TRP A 530 15.87 25.67 -27.87
CA TRP A 530 16.72 24.52 -28.20
C TRP A 530 15.90 23.22 -28.30
N LEU A 531 14.79 23.10 -27.57
CA LEU A 531 13.84 21.98 -27.68
C LEU A 531 13.19 21.90 -29.07
N ALA A 532 13.12 23.01 -29.80
CA ALA A 532 12.59 23.08 -31.17
C ALA A 532 13.68 22.88 -32.24
N GLN A 533 14.96 22.84 -31.86
CA GLN A 533 16.08 22.69 -32.79
C GLN A 533 16.67 21.28 -32.65
N GLU A 534 17.03 20.63 -33.77
CA GLU A 534 17.74 19.33 -33.78
C GLU A 534 19.23 19.48 -33.39
N ILE A 535 19.53 20.24 -32.35
CA ILE A 535 20.87 20.37 -31.77
C ILE A 535 20.92 19.59 -30.47
N THR A 536 21.84 18.64 -30.41
CA THR A 536 22.18 17.94 -29.19
C THR A 536 22.99 18.87 -28.28
N TRP A 537 23.10 18.55 -26.99
CA TRP A 537 23.99 19.28 -26.08
C TRP A 537 25.44 19.36 -26.60
N ALA A 538 25.88 18.38 -27.39
CA ALA A 538 27.20 18.36 -28.01
C ALA A 538 27.37 19.39 -29.15
N ASP A 539 26.26 19.89 -29.71
CA ASP A 539 26.28 20.89 -30.78
C ASP A 539 26.31 22.33 -30.23
N VAL A 540 26.13 22.49 -28.92
CA VAL A 540 26.26 23.78 -28.22
C VAL A 540 27.75 24.05 -27.98
N PRO A 541 28.34 25.14 -28.54
CA PRO A 541 29.74 25.48 -28.28
C PRO A 541 30.01 25.59 -26.79
N GLU A 542 31.09 24.98 -26.29
CA GLU A 542 31.49 25.01 -24.88
C GLU A 542 31.62 26.43 -24.30
N SER A 543 31.82 27.43 -25.16
CA SER A 543 31.91 28.84 -24.79
C SER A 543 30.56 29.51 -24.50
N THR A 544 29.43 28.86 -24.79
CA THR A 544 28.13 29.50 -24.62
C THR A 544 27.67 29.38 -23.18
N THR A 545 27.52 30.52 -22.50
CA THR A 545 27.06 30.58 -21.11
C THR A 545 25.57 30.86 -21.09
N TRP A 546 24.90 30.57 -19.97
CA TRP A 546 23.47 30.86 -19.80
C TRP A 546 23.12 32.36 -19.96
N SER A 547 24.11 33.24 -19.82
CA SER A 547 23.96 34.69 -20.00
C SER A 547 24.28 35.18 -21.41
N THR A 548 24.98 34.39 -22.23
CA THR A 548 25.31 34.72 -23.63
C THR A 548 24.48 33.94 -24.64
N PHE A 549 23.48 33.20 -24.15
CA PHE A 549 22.46 32.52 -24.93
C PHE A 549 21.21 33.37 -25.09
#